data_AF-A0AAE1WN11-F1
#
_entry.id   AF-A0AAE1WN11-F1
#
_cell.length_a   1.000
_cell.length_b   1.000
_cell.length_c   1.000
_cell.angle_alpha   90.00
_cell.angle_beta   90.00
_cell.angle_gamma   90.00
#
_symmetry.space_group_name_H-M   'P 1'
#
loop_
_entity.id
_entity.type
_entity.pdbx_description
1 polymer ?
#
loop_
_entity_poly.entity_id
_entity_poly.type
_entity_poly.pdbx_seq_one_letter_code
_entity_poly.pdbx_strand_id
1 'polypeptide(L)'
;MERACEVKASKFKRICVFCGSSQGKKTSYQEAAIELGKVLRGCCNLFKGFENIDLVYGGGSIGLMGLVSQAVHDGGRHVIGVIPKTLMPRELTGETVGEVKAVADMHQRKAEMARHSDAFIALPGGYGTLEELLEVITWAQLGIHDKPVGLLNVDGYYNSLLSFIDKAVEEGFISPNARHIIVSAPTAKELVKKLEVIVCKRKILKILAFDFLSMYLAMNGLRQTELGDGAVGLLSEYDMSRGYYDISGRRDWRRGRRREDEEEGPPLLIKLAH
;
A
#
# COMPACT_ATOMS: atom_id res chain seq x y z
N MET A 1 -4.75 -33.57 -2.67
CA MET A 1 -5.18 -33.11 -4.01
C MET A 1 -4.70 -31.67 -4.18
N GLU A 2 -3.48 -31.50 -4.68
CA GLU A 2 -2.97 -30.20 -5.14
C GLU A 2 -3.76 -29.80 -6.39
N ARG A 3 -4.72 -28.88 -6.25
CA ARG A 3 -5.26 -28.19 -7.42
C ARG A 3 -4.22 -27.20 -7.89
N ALA A 4 -3.54 -27.56 -8.97
CA ALA A 4 -2.71 -26.68 -9.76
C ALA A 4 -3.42 -25.33 -9.95
N CYS A 5 -2.76 -24.25 -9.55
CA CYS A 5 -3.23 -22.91 -9.82
C CYS A 5 -3.16 -22.70 -11.33
N GLU A 6 -4.27 -23.02 -12.01
CA GLU A 6 -4.54 -22.59 -13.38
C GLU A 6 -4.22 -21.10 -13.54
N VAL A 7 -3.67 -20.76 -14.70
CA VAL A 7 -3.25 -19.41 -15.10
C VAL A 7 -4.45 -18.47 -14.98
N LYS A 8 -4.56 -17.81 -13.82
CA LYS A 8 -5.58 -16.79 -13.55
C LYS A 8 -5.00 -15.43 -13.82
N ALA A 9 -5.80 -14.60 -14.50
CA ALA A 9 -5.74 -13.15 -14.53
C ALA A 9 -4.99 -12.52 -13.33
N SER A 10 -4.10 -11.55 -13.58
CA SER A 10 -3.47 -10.83 -12.47
C SER A 10 -4.56 -10.20 -11.61
N LYS A 11 -4.43 -10.34 -10.30
CA LYS A 11 -5.47 -9.88 -9.36
C LYS A 11 -5.43 -8.37 -9.12
N PHE A 12 -4.40 -7.70 -9.61
CA PHE A 12 -4.19 -6.28 -9.43
C PHE A 12 -4.58 -5.54 -10.70
N LYS A 13 -5.46 -4.55 -10.57
CA LYS A 13 -5.72 -3.60 -11.66
C LYS A 13 -4.68 -2.50 -11.65
N ARG A 14 -4.32 -2.00 -10.45
CA ARG A 14 -3.29 -0.96 -10.31
C ARG A 14 -2.36 -1.21 -9.14
N ILE A 15 -1.08 -0.91 -9.32
CA ILE A 15 -0.08 -0.98 -8.26
C ILE A 15 0.50 0.42 -8.02
N CYS A 16 0.56 0.82 -6.75
CA CYS A 16 1.25 2.02 -6.33
C CYS A 16 2.75 1.73 -6.21
N VAL A 17 3.60 2.55 -6.82
CA VAL A 17 5.05 2.46 -6.66
C VAL A 17 5.59 3.70 -5.96
N PHE A 18 6.19 3.50 -4.79
CA PHE A 18 7.00 4.50 -4.10
C PHE A 18 8.46 4.31 -4.51
N CYS A 19 9.13 5.37 -4.94
CA CYS A 19 10.52 5.28 -5.39
C CYS A 19 11.22 6.64 -5.34
N GLY A 20 12.56 6.62 -5.40
CA GLY A 20 13.34 7.84 -5.36
C GLY A 20 13.13 8.76 -6.58
N SER A 21 13.06 10.06 -6.31
CA SER A 21 13.17 11.12 -7.34
C SER A 21 14.59 11.24 -7.92
N SER A 22 15.57 10.60 -7.29
CA SER A 22 16.94 10.41 -7.83
C SER A 22 17.09 9.01 -8.43
N GLN A 23 18.08 8.83 -9.32
CA GLN A 23 18.36 7.53 -9.94
C GLN A 23 19.17 6.58 -9.05
N GLY A 24 19.73 7.07 -7.94
CA GLY A 24 20.72 6.36 -7.16
C GLY A 24 22.10 6.29 -7.82
N LYS A 25 23.07 5.66 -7.13
CA LYS A 25 24.47 5.58 -7.58
C LYS A 25 24.80 4.31 -8.37
N LYS A 26 24.00 3.25 -8.22
CA LYS A 26 24.22 1.95 -8.87
C LYS A 26 23.22 1.76 -10.00
N THR A 27 23.69 1.32 -11.17
CA THR A 27 22.87 1.02 -12.36
C THR A 27 21.76 0.01 -12.09
N SER A 28 22.00 -0.92 -11.16
CA SER A 28 21.03 -1.92 -10.71
C SER A 28 19.71 -1.33 -10.24
N TYR A 29 19.71 -0.12 -9.65
CA TYR A 29 18.48 0.54 -9.22
C TYR A 29 17.65 1.04 -10.41
N GLN A 30 18.29 1.65 -11.41
CA GLN A 30 17.61 2.05 -12.66
C GLN A 30 17.08 0.82 -13.41
N GLU A 31 17.91 -0.22 -13.53
CA GLU A 31 17.53 -1.47 -14.19
C GLU A 31 16.33 -2.13 -13.52
N ALA A 32 16.31 -2.18 -12.19
CA ALA A 32 15.19 -2.72 -11.43
C ALA A 32 13.89 -1.90 -11.59
N ALA A 33 13.97 -0.57 -11.71
CA ALA A 33 12.81 0.27 -11.98
C ALA A 33 12.22 -0.01 -13.37
N ILE A 34 13.08 -0.17 -14.38
CA ILE A 34 12.69 -0.53 -15.75
C ILE A 34 12.14 -1.96 -15.79
N GLU A 35 12.78 -2.91 -15.11
CA GLU A 35 12.31 -4.30 -15.00
C GLU A 35 10.93 -4.36 -14.34
N LEU A 36 10.72 -3.60 -13.25
CA LEU A 36 9.42 -3.51 -12.62
C LEU A 36 8.35 -3.02 -13.60
N GLY A 37 8.61 -1.94 -14.34
CA GLY A 37 7.67 -1.45 -15.36
C GLY A 37 7.38 -2.49 -16.45
N LYS A 38 8.40 -3.24 -16.89
CA LYS A 38 8.26 -4.37 -17.83
C LYS A 38 7.40 -5.50 -17.28
N VAL A 39 7.53 -5.82 -15.99
CA VAL A 39 6.71 -6.83 -15.32
C VAL A 39 5.27 -6.37 -15.19
N LEU A 40 5.03 -5.12 -14.78
CA LEU A 40 3.67 -4.57 -14.61
C LEU A 40 2.87 -4.54 -15.91
N ARG A 41 3.52 -4.19 -17.03
CA ARG A 41 2.84 -4.09 -18.33
C ARG A 41 2.61 -5.42 -19.06
N GLY A 42 3.02 -6.55 -18.49
CA GLY A 42 2.85 -7.86 -19.11
C GLY A 42 3.71 -8.13 -20.35
N CYS A 43 4.65 -7.25 -20.72
CA CYS A 43 5.46 -7.37 -21.95
C CYS A 43 6.42 -8.57 -22.00
N CYS A 44 6.51 -9.37 -20.94
CA CYS A 44 7.14 -10.67 -21.08
C CYS A 44 6.15 -11.65 -21.74
N ASN A 45 6.17 -11.69 -23.08
CA ASN A 45 5.68 -12.84 -23.87
C ASN A 45 6.32 -14.18 -23.44
N LEU A 46 7.36 -14.16 -22.59
CA LEU A 46 7.90 -15.34 -21.92
C LEU A 46 7.01 -15.90 -20.80
N PHE A 47 6.01 -15.16 -20.31
CA PHE A 47 5.21 -15.56 -19.15
C PHE A 47 3.71 -15.38 -19.44
N LYS A 48 3.08 -16.44 -19.97
CA LYS A 48 1.61 -16.60 -19.93
C LYS A 48 1.15 -16.49 -18.47
N GLY A 49 0.52 -15.38 -18.08
CA GLY A 49 -0.20 -15.30 -16.80
C GLY A 49 -0.15 -13.98 -16.04
N PHE A 50 0.73 -13.02 -16.37
CA PHE A 50 0.66 -11.69 -15.77
C PHE A 50 -0.10 -10.76 -16.71
N GLU A 51 -1.26 -10.30 -16.25
CA GLU A 51 -2.07 -9.32 -16.98
C GLU A 51 -1.46 -7.92 -16.95
N ASN A 52 -2.08 -7.06 -17.75
CA ASN A 52 -1.80 -5.65 -17.92
C ASN A 52 -2.17 -4.87 -16.64
N ILE A 53 -1.18 -4.52 -15.81
CA ILE A 53 -1.37 -3.75 -14.57
C ILE A 53 -1.09 -2.26 -14.84
N ASP A 54 -1.91 -1.36 -14.30
CA ASP A 54 -1.69 0.09 -14.33
C ASP A 54 -0.78 0.56 -13.20
N LEU A 55 -0.10 1.69 -13.42
CA LEU A 55 0.76 2.30 -12.42
C LEU A 55 0.07 3.49 -11.73
N VAL A 56 0.19 3.55 -10.41
CA VAL A 56 -0.02 4.76 -9.62
C VAL A 56 1.31 5.14 -8.98
N TYR A 57 1.68 6.42 -9.01
CA TYR A 57 2.94 6.87 -8.42
C TYR A 57 2.89 8.37 -8.08
N GLY A 58 3.98 8.93 -7.57
CA GLY A 58 4.06 10.32 -7.09
C GLY A 58 4.12 11.41 -8.17
N GLY A 59 4.03 11.07 -9.46
CA GLY A 59 3.89 12.04 -10.55
C GLY A 59 5.17 12.72 -11.04
N GLY A 60 6.34 12.48 -10.43
CA GLY A 60 7.61 13.04 -10.90
C GLY A 60 8.08 12.50 -12.26
N SER A 61 8.84 13.29 -13.02
CA SER A 61 9.36 12.90 -14.35
C SER A 61 10.84 12.46 -14.36
N ILE A 62 11.50 12.48 -13.21
CA ILE A 62 12.94 12.23 -13.07
C ILE A 62 13.24 11.05 -12.14
N GLY A 63 14.50 10.60 -12.11
CA GLY A 63 14.93 9.54 -11.21
C GLY A 63 14.31 8.17 -11.53
N LEU A 64 14.13 7.34 -10.50
CA LEU A 64 13.45 6.05 -10.67
C LEU A 64 11.96 6.22 -11.01
N MET A 65 11.35 7.32 -10.56
CA MET A 65 9.96 7.69 -10.87
C MET A 65 9.73 7.84 -12.37
N GLY A 66 10.61 8.57 -13.07
CA GLY A 66 10.56 8.70 -14.52
C GLY A 66 10.79 7.37 -15.25
N LEU A 67 11.76 6.58 -14.78
CA LEU A 67 12.09 5.29 -15.41
C LEU A 67 10.95 4.27 -15.30
N VAL A 68 10.34 4.11 -14.13
CA VAL A 68 9.25 3.15 -13.93
C VAL A 68 7.99 3.60 -14.67
N SER A 69 7.66 4.89 -14.65
CA SER A 69 6.48 5.42 -15.35
C SER A 69 6.62 5.29 -16.86
N GLN A 70 7.76 5.66 -17.43
CA GLN A 70 8.03 5.48 -18.86
C GLN A 70 7.96 4.00 -19.25
N ALA A 71 8.60 3.12 -18.50
CA ALA A 71 8.61 1.69 -18.80
C ALA A 71 7.19 1.09 -18.77
N VAL A 72 6.29 1.57 -17.91
CA VAL A 72 4.88 1.13 -17.90
C VAL A 72 4.13 1.73 -19.10
N HIS A 73 4.29 3.02 -19.35
CA HIS A 73 3.62 3.74 -20.44
C HIS A 73 3.98 3.18 -21.83
N ASP A 74 5.25 2.86 -22.07
CA ASP A 74 5.74 2.26 -23.31
C ASP A 74 5.05 0.92 -23.64
N GLY A 75 4.52 0.23 -22.63
CA GLY A 75 3.71 -0.98 -22.83
C GLY A 75 2.23 -0.72 -23.06
N GLY A 76 1.81 0.53 -23.28
CA GLY A 76 0.41 0.90 -23.49
C GLY A 76 -0.46 0.79 -22.24
N ARG A 77 0.15 0.81 -21.04
CA ARG A 77 -0.58 0.79 -19.76
C ARG A 77 -0.89 2.19 -19.26
N HIS A 78 -1.92 2.29 -18.44
CA HIS A 78 -2.28 3.55 -17.83
C HIS A 78 -1.33 3.89 -16.69
N VAL A 79 -0.90 5.15 -16.63
CA VAL A 79 -0.03 5.70 -15.58
C VAL A 79 -0.77 6.86 -14.95
N ILE A 80 -0.89 6.85 -13.62
CA ILE A 80 -1.51 7.92 -12.83
C ILE A 80 -0.45 8.50 -11.89
N GLY A 81 -0.01 9.72 -12.17
CA GLY A 81 0.86 10.50 -11.30
C GLY A 81 0.04 11.39 -10.37
N VAL A 82 0.16 11.21 -9.06
CA VAL A 82 -0.50 12.09 -8.08
C VAL A 82 0.53 13.05 -7.51
N ILE A 83 0.34 14.35 -7.73
CA ILE A 83 1.32 15.37 -7.35
C ILE A 83 0.66 16.58 -6.69
N PRO A 84 1.18 17.07 -5.55
CA PRO A 84 0.72 18.33 -4.99
C PRO A 84 1.07 19.50 -5.90
N LYS A 85 0.16 20.46 -6.03
CA LYS A 85 0.38 21.68 -6.84
C LYS A 85 1.66 22.42 -6.47
N THR A 86 2.06 22.37 -5.20
CA THR A 86 3.28 23.01 -4.68
C THR A 86 4.58 22.34 -5.15
N LEU A 87 4.54 21.05 -5.50
CA LEU A 87 5.71 20.29 -5.95
C LEU A 87 5.83 20.19 -7.46
N MET A 88 4.75 20.49 -8.21
CA MET A 88 4.74 20.45 -9.68
C MET A 88 5.94 21.15 -10.32
N PRO A 89 6.32 22.40 -9.97
CA PRO A 89 7.45 23.07 -10.61
C PRO A 89 8.81 22.42 -10.35
N ARG A 90 8.93 21.61 -9.28
CA ARG A 90 10.18 20.98 -8.86
C ARG A 90 10.32 19.54 -9.34
N GLU A 91 9.21 18.80 -9.40
CA GLU A 91 9.22 17.37 -9.73
C GLU A 91 8.80 17.08 -11.18
N LEU A 92 8.16 18.05 -11.86
CA LEU A 92 7.81 18.00 -13.29
C LEU A 92 8.77 18.86 -14.11
N THR A 93 10.03 18.44 -14.17
CA THR A 93 11.07 19.16 -14.94
C THR A 93 11.18 18.70 -16.40
N GLY A 94 10.38 17.71 -16.81
CA GLY A 94 10.32 17.18 -18.17
C GLY A 94 8.91 16.74 -18.54
N GLU A 95 8.77 16.08 -19.68
CA GLU A 95 7.49 15.50 -20.10
C GLU A 95 7.09 14.36 -19.15
N THR A 96 5.85 14.39 -18.69
CA THR A 96 5.25 13.28 -17.93
C THR A 96 4.46 12.38 -18.86
N VAL A 97 4.40 11.12 -18.48
CA VAL A 97 3.60 10.12 -19.18
C VAL A 97 2.33 9.78 -18.40
N GLY A 98 1.22 9.65 -19.11
CA GLY A 98 -0.07 9.32 -18.54
C GLY A 98 -0.82 10.50 -17.89
N GLU A 99 -1.75 10.17 -17.00
CA GLU A 99 -2.60 11.13 -16.29
C GLU A 99 -1.84 11.74 -15.12
N VAL A 100 -1.89 13.07 -14.98
CA VAL A 100 -1.37 13.80 -13.81
C VAL A 100 -2.53 14.36 -12.99
N LYS A 101 -2.71 13.86 -11.78
CA LYS A 101 -3.72 14.30 -10.82
C LYS A 101 -3.10 15.28 -9.82
N ALA A 102 -3.40 16.56 -10.01
CA ALA A 102 -2.96 17.62 -9.11
C ALA A 102 -3.81 17.67 -7.83
N VAL A 103 -3.18 17.64 -6.66
CA VAL A 103 -3.83 17.68 -5.34
C VAL A 103 -3.40 18.89 -4.51
N ALA A 104 -4.14 19.18 -3.44
CA ALA A 104 -3.89 20.36 -2.60
C ALA A 104 -2.61 20.21 -1.76
N ASP A 105 -2.38 19.04 -1.17
CA ASP A 105 -1.31 18.80 -0.20
C ASP A 105 -0.80 17.34 -0.22
N MET A 106 0.19 17.06 0.63
CA MET A 106 0.82 15.74 0.75
C MET A 106 -0.11 14.67 1.36
N HIS A 107 -1.05 15.04 2.23
CA HIS A 107 -1.99 14.08 2.81
C HIS A 107 -2.98 13.61 1.75
N GLN A 108 -3.52 14.54 0.96
CA GLN A 108 -4.39 14.21 -0.16
C GLN A 108 -3.62 13.39 -1.20
N ARG A 109 -2.34 13.69 -1.47
CA ARG A 109 -1.48 12.89 -2.37
C ARG A 109 -1.47 11.42 -1.96
N LYS A 110 -1.09 11.14 -0.71
CA LYS A 110 -0.98 9.76 -0.19
C LYS A 110 -2.34 9.06 -0.15
N ALA A 111 -3.40 9.77 0.23
CA ALA A 111 -4.76 9.23 0.24
C ALA A 111 -5.25 8.86 -1.17
N GLU A 112 -5.01 9.71 -2.17
CA GLU A 112 -5.35 9.42 -3.57
C GLU A 112 -4.56 8.22 -4.10
N MET A 113 -3.23 8.19 -3.86
CA MET A 113 -2.39 7.06 -4.26
C MET A 113 -2.90 5.75 -3.65
N ALA A 114 -3.19 5.75 -2.34
CA ALA A 114 -3.71 4.58 -1.66
C ALA A 114 -5.09 4.17 -2.16
N ARG A 115 -5.99 5.12 -2.49
CA ARG A 115 -7.33 4.82 -3.00
C ARG A 115 -7.30 4.16 -4.38
N HIS A 116 -6.40 4.60 -5.24
CA HIS A 116 -6.34 4.15 -6.63
C HIS A 116 -5.58 2.83 -6.86
N SER A 117 -5.05 2.22 -5.80
CA SER A 117 -4.16 1.05 -5.89
C SER A 117 -4.68 -0.18 -5.17
N ASP A 118 -4.33 -1.36 -5.68
CA ASP A 118 -4.66 -2.66 -5.09
C ASP A 118 -3.49 -3.26 -4.30
N ALA A 119 -2.27 -2.78 -4.54
CA ALA A 119 -1.04 -3.14 -3.85
C ALA A 119 -0.03 -1.99 -3.87
N PHE A 120 0.97 -2.09 -3.00
CA PHE A 120 2.06 -1.12 -2.87
C PHE A 120 3.41 -1.81 -3.09
N ILE A 121 4.31 -1.15 -3.82
CA ILE A 121 5.71 -1.57 -3.98
C ILE A 121 6.62 -0.38 -3.69
N ALA A 122 7.64 -0.59 -2.86
CA ALA A 122 8.73 0.37 -2.69
C ALA A 122 9.99 -0.11 -3.43
N LEU A 123 10.47 0.73 -4.34
CA LEU A 123 11.80 0.69 -4.95
C LEU A 123 12.76 1.56 -4.12
N PRO A 124 14.09 1.38 -4.28
CA PRO A 124 15.08 2.20 -3.59
C PRO A 124 14.76 3.71 -3.65
N GLY A 125 14.88 4.38 -2.51
CA GLY A 125 14.43 5.76 -2.38
C GLY A 125 14.78 6.37 -1.03
N GLY A 126 14.72 7.70 -0.96
CA GLY A 126 15.10 8.44 0.24
C GLY A 126 13.99 8.51 1.29
N TYR A 127 14.04 9.56 2.12
CA TYR A 127 13.06 9.77 3.20
C TYR A 127 11.61 9.83 2.72
N GLY A 128 11.33 10.44 1.56
CA GLY A 128 9.97 10.46 1.01
C GLY A 128 9.40 9.07 0.77
N THR A 129 10.19 8.18 0.15
CA THR A 129 9.79 6.79 -0.10
C THR A 129 9.59 6.02 1.20
N LEU A 130 10.46 6.24 2.20
CA LEU A 130 10.32 5.60 3.51
C LEU A 130 9.08 6.09 4.27
N GLU A 131 8.77 7.38 4.19
CA GLU A 131 7.59 7.97 4.81
C GLU A 131 6.30 7.41 4.21
N GLU A 132 6.20 7.38 2.88
CA GLU A 132 5.07 6.78 2.15
C GLU A 132 4.93 5.28 2.47
N LEU A 133 6.04 4.55 2.53
CA LEU A 133 6.07 3.12 2.85
C LEU A 133 5.60 2.83 4.28
N LEU A 134 6.15 3.52 5.27
CA LEU A 134 5.81 3.30 6.69
C LEU A 134 4.37 3.69 6.98
N GLU A 135 3.82 4.69 6.29
CA GLU A 135 2.41 5.05 6.41
C GLU A 135 1.49 3.91 5.96
N VAL A 136 1.71 3.32 4.78
CA VAL A 136 0.87 2.20 4.32
C VAL A 136 1.06 0.92 5.12
N ILE A 137 2.24 0.70 5.70
CA ILE A 137 2.47 -0.41 6.64
C ILE A 137 1.64 -0.19 7.92
N THR A 138 1.67 1.03 8.45
CA THR A 138 0.91 1.40 9.66
C THR A 138 -0.58 1.28 9.41
N TRP A 139 -1.09 1.72 8.26
CA TRP A 139 -2.49 1.56 7.88
C TRP A 139 -2.90 0.09 7.74
N ALA A 140 -2.04 -0.76 7.19
CA ALA A 140 -2.29 -2.20 7.16
C ALA A 140 -2.32 -2.80 8.57
N GLN A 141 -1.42 -2.39 9.46
CA GLN A 141 -1.36 -2.85 10.85
C GLN A 141 -2.61 -2.44 11.64
N LEU A 142 -3.13 -1.24 11.39
CA LEU A 142 -4.36 -0.71 11.99
C LEU A 142 -5.64 -1.25 11.35
N GLY A 143 -5.53 -2.04 10.27
CA GLY A 143 -6.69 -2.60 9.58
C GLY A 143 -7.40 -1.69 8.61
N ILE A 144 -6.86 -0.51 8.32
CA ILE A 144 -7.46 0.47 7.41
C ILE A 144 -7.50 -0.08 5.98
N HIS A 145 -6.59 -0.98 5.62
CA HIS A 145 -6.63 -1.74 4.38
C HIS A 145 -5.96 -3.12 4.51
N ASP A 146 -6.25 -4.02 3.57
CA ASP A 146 -5.65 -5.36 3.47
C ASP A 146 -4.77 -5.55 2.21
N LYS A 147 -4.47 -4.45 1.52
CA LYS A 147 -3.60 -4.39 0.33
C LYS A 147 -2.18 -4.86 0.67
N PRO A 148 -1.54 -5.69 -0.16
CA PRO A 148 -0.21 -6.20 0.13
C PRO A 148 0.86 -5.13 -0.13
N VAL A 149 1.92 -5.15 0.69
CA VAL A 149 3.02 -4.18 0.65
C VAL A 149 4.33 -4.91 0.34
N GLY A 150 5.00 -4.51 -0.74
CA GLY A 150 6.22 -5.13 -1.25
C GLY A 150 7.43 -4.21 -1.19
N LEU A 151 8.60 -4.77 -0.88
CA LEU A 151 9.91 -4.13 -1.02
C LEU A 151 10.69 -4.82 -2.13
N LEU A 152 11.05 -4.06 -3.16
CA LEU A 152 11.96 -4.54 -4.20
C LEU A 152 13.41 -4.32 -3.71
N ASN A 153 13.96 -5.37 -3.10
CA ASN A 153 15.23 -5.33 -2.35
C ASN A 153 16.45 -5.53 -3.25
N VAL A 154 16.66 -4.59 -4.17
CA VAL A 154 17.76 -4.59 -5.13
C VAL A 154 19.09 -4.43 -4.40
N ASP A 155 20.06 -5.30 -4.67
CA ASP A 155 21.40 -5.29 -4.05
C ASP A 155 21.38 -5.19 -2.51
N GLY A 156 20.34 -5.67 -1.86
CA GLY A 156 20.19 -5.59 -0.40
C GLY A 156 19.91 -4.19 0.13
N TYR A 157 19.42 -3.26 -0.69
CA TYR A 157 19.11 -1.87 -0.30
C TYR A 157 18.29 -1.76 0.99
N TYR A 158 17.32 -2.65 1.18
CA TYR A 158 16.42 -2.67 2.34
C TYR A 158 16.88 -3.60 3.47
N ASN A 159 18.06 -4.23 3.40
CA ASN A 159 18.52 -5.18 4.42
C ASN A 159 18.54 -4.54 5.80
N SER A 160 19.11 -3.34 5.94
CA SER A 160 19.17 -2.65 7.23
C SER A 160 17.79 -2.27 7.76
N LEU A 161 16.86 -1.87 6.89
CA LEU A 161 15.47 -1.59 7.29
C LEU A 161 14.77 -2.86 7.78
N LEU A 162 14.93 -3.97 7.05
CA LEU A 162 14.35 -5.26 7.44
C LEU A 162 14.91 -5.74 8.78
N SER A 163 16.23 -5.65 8.99
CA SER A 163 16.86 -5.99 10.27
C SER A 163 16.40 -5.08 11.42
N PHE A 164 16.17 -3.79 11.15
CA PHE A 164 15.60 -2.88 12.15
C PHE A 164 14.17 -3.30 12.55
N ILE A 165 13.35 -3.67 11.57
CA ILE A 165 11.99 -4.16 11.82
C ILE A 165 12.02 -5.49 12.57
N ASP A 166 12.93 -6.41 12.21
CA ASP A 166 13.14 -7.66 12.95
C ASP A 166 13.50 -7.38 14.42
N LYS A 167 14.38 -6.40 14.67
CA LYS A 167 14.70 -5.97 16.03
C LYS A 167 13.49 -5.41 16.77
N ALA A 168 12.66 -4.60 16.11
CA ALA A 168 11.44 -4.09 16.72
C ALA A 168 10.42 -5.20 17.05
N VAL A 169 10.46 -6.33 16.33
CA VAL A 169 9.69 -7.54 16.68
C VAL A 169 10.28 -8.23 17.91
N GLU A 170 11.60 -8.42 17.94
CA GLU A 170 12.29 -9.01 19.10
C GLU A 170 12.04 -8.22 20.39
N GLU A 171 12.06 -6.89 20.30
CA GLU A 171 11.83 -5.99 21.44
C GLU A 171 10.33 -5.77 21.74
N GLY A 172 9.42 -6.41 21.01
CA GLY A 172 7.98 -6.39 21.29
C GLY A 172 7.23 -5.13 20.86
N PHE A 173 7.85 -4.24 20.08
CA PHE A 173 7.18 -3.07 19.51
C PHE A 173 6.32 -3.41 18.28
N ILE A 174 6.65 -4.50 17.59
CA ILE A 174 5.90 -5.01 16.43
C ILE A 174 5.51 -6.46 16.71
N SER A 175 4.24 -6.82 16.49
CA SER A 175 3.82 -8.21 16.65
C SER A 175 4.42 -9.10 15.54
N PRO A 176 4.69 -10.39 15.80
CA PRO A 176 5.14 -11.32 14.77
C PRO A 176 4.19 -11.39 13.56
N ASN A 177 2.88 -11.23 13.78
CA ASN A 177 1.90 -11.17 12.69
C ASN A 177 2.06 -9.90 11.84
N ALA A 178 2.27 -8.73 12.47
CA ALA A 178 2.48 -7.47 11.76
C ALA A 178 3.78 -7.47 10.95
N ARG A 179 4.80 -8.25 11.36
CA ARG A 179 6.04 -8.42 10.59
C ARG A 179 5.82 -8.96 9.18
N HIS A 180 4.77 -9.76 8.98
CA HIS A 180 4.39 -10.36 7.70
C HIS A 180 3.56 -9.43 6.79
N ILE A 181 3.28 -8.20 7.21
CA ILE A 181 2.69 -7.16 6.35
C ILE A 181 3.62 -6.88 5.17
N ILE A 182 4.93 -6.87 5.43
CA ILE A 182 5.96 -6.52 4.45
C ILE A 182 6.50 -7.78 3.79
N VAL A 183 6.52 -7.75 2.46
CA VAL A 183 7.06 -8.82 1.61
C VAL A 183 8.27 -8.27 0.88
N SER A 184 9.40 -8.97 0.93
CA SER A 184 10.59 -8.57 0.16
C SER A 184 10.97 -9.62 -0.89
N ALA A 185 11.53 -9.15 -2.00
CA ALA A 185 12.18 -9.97 -3.00
C ALA A 185 13.25 -9.16 -3.76
N PRO A 186 14.31 -9.80 -4.25
CA PRO A 186 15.39 -9.12 -4.97
C PRO A 186 15.01 -8.73 -6.40
N THR A 187 14.01 -9.38 -7.00
CA THR A 187 13.59 -9.14 -8.40
C THR A 187 12.12 -8.75 -8.48
N ALA A 188 11.78 -7.93 -9.47
CA ALA A 188 10.41 -7.45 -9.67
C ALA A 188 9.44 -8.62 -9.89
N LYS A 189 9.84 -9.61 -10.70
CA LYS A 189 9.05 -10.79 -11.00
C LYS A 189 8.71 -11.61 -9.75
N GLU A 190 9.72 -11.88 -8.92
CA GLU A 190 9.51 -12.63 -7.70
C GLU A 190 8.61 -11.88 -6.72
N LEU A 191 8.80 -10.55 -6.62
CA LEU A 191 7.99 -9.71 -5.74
C LEU A 191 6.51 -9.75 -6.14
N VAL A 192 6.19 -9.47 -7.41
CA VAL A 192 4.81 -9.44 -7.89
C VAL A 192 4.13 -10.80 -7.69
N LYS A 193 4.84 -11.90 -7.98
CA LYS A 193 4.34 -13.26 -7.72
C LYS A 193 4.02 -13.48 -6.23
N LYS A 194 4.91 -13.07 -5.31
CA LYS A 194 4.68 -13.20 -3.87
C LYS A 194 3.46 -12.38 -3.42
N LEU A 195 3.27 -11.16 -3.94
CA LEU A 195 2.12 -10.32 -3.63
C LEU A 195 0.80 -10.97 -4.06
N GLU A 196 0.74 -11.55 -5.26
CA GLU A 196 -0.47 -12.25 -5.74
C GLU A 196 -0.81 -13.49 -4.92
N VAL A 197 0.20 -14.25 -4.49
CA VAL A 197 0.02 -15.44 -3.62
C VAL A 197 -0.56 -15.04 -2.28
N ILE A 198 -0.11 -13.93 -1.69
CA ILE A 198 -0.62 -13.44 -0.40
C ILE A 198 -2.08 -13.03 -0.50
N VAL A 199 -2.46 -12.32 -1.56
CA VAL A 199 -3.88 -11.99 -1.82
C VAL A 199 -4.72 -13.24 -2.00
N CYS A 200 -4.17 -14.28 -2.65
CA CYS A 200 -4.84 -15.57 -2.76
C CYS A 200 -5.10 -16.21 -1.40
N LYS A 201 -4.06 -16.33 -0.57
CA LYS A 201 -4.15 -16.93 0.76
C LYS A 201 -5.13 -16.17 1.66
N ARG A 202 -5.06 -14.84 1.69
CA ARG A 202 -5.98 -13.99 2.48
C ARG A 202 -7.43 -14.17 2.05
N LYS A 203 -7.72 -14.22 0.74
CA LYS A 203 -9.09 -14.46 0.23
C LYS A 203 -9.61 -15.85 0.62
N ILE A 204 -8.78 -16.89 0.46
CA ILE A 204 -9.17 -18.26 0.84
C ILE A 204 -9.44 -18.34 2.34
N LEU A 205 -8.58 -17.74 3.16
CA LEU A 205 -8.74 -17.75 4.61
C LEU A 205 -10.01 -17.02 5.06
N LYS A 206 -10.33 -15.87 4.44
CA LYS A 206 -11.60 -15.16 4.66
C LYS A 206 -12.82 -16.01 4.29
N ILE A 207 -12.78 -16.72 3.16
CA ILE A 207 -13.87 -17.61 2.72
C ILE A 207 -14.04 -18.77 3.71
N LEU A 208 -12.96 -19.46 4.06
CA LEU A 208 -13.00 -20.58 5.00
C LEU A 208 -13.48 -20.15 6.40
N ALA A 209 -13.05 -18.97 6.87
CA ALA A 209 -13.52 -18.41 8.13
C ALA A 209 -15.03 -18.10 8.09
N PHE A 210 -15.51 -17.55 6.99
CA PHE A 210 -16.94 -17.28 6.79
C PHE A 210 -17.77 -18.57 6.73
N ASP A 211 -17.32 -19.58 5.99
CA ASP A 211 -17.99 -20.88 5.88
C ASP A 211 -18.04 -21.59 7.23
N PHE A 212 -16.94 -21.57 7.99
CA PHE A 212 -16.86 -22.18 9.31
C PHE A 212 -17.79 -21.49 10.32
N LEU A 213 -17.85 -20.15 10.30
CA LEU A 213 -18.80 -19.39 11.12
C LEU A 213 -20.24 -19.73 10.75
N SER A 214 -20.56 -19.78 9.46
CA SER A 214 -21.91 -20.06 8.98
C SER A 214 -22.35 -21.47 9.39
N MET A 215 -21.45 -22.45 9.30
CA MET A 215 -21.67 -23.81 9.80
C MET A 215 -21.87 -23.83 11.32
N TYR A 216 -21.03 -23.13 12.08
CA TYR A 216 -21.14 -23.05 13.54
C TYR A 216 -22.48 -22.43 13.98
N LEU A 217 -22.92 -21.35 13.33
CA LEU A 217 -24.20 -20.70 13.59
C LEU A 217 -25.38 -21.63 13.27
N ALA A 218 -25.34 -22.32 12.14
CA ALA A 218 -26.37 -23.28 11.75
C ALA A 218 -26.48 -24.45 12.74
N MET A 219 -25.35 -24.99 13.21
CA MET A 219 -25.32 -26.08 14.20
C MET A 219 -25.89 -25.68 15.57
N ASN A 220 -25.77 -24.41 15.94
CA ASN A 220 -26.26 -23.89 17.22
C ASN A 220 -27.63 -23.19 17.11
N GLY A 221 -28.26 -23.18 15.92
CA GLY A 221 -29.54 -22.52 15.69
C GLY A 221 -29.52 -20.99 15.87
N LEU A 222 -28.33 -20.38 15.85
CA LEU A 222 -28.11 -18.95 16.07
C LEU A 222 -28.20 -18.19 14.75
N ARG A 223 -28.86 -17.02 14.75
CA ARG A 223 -28.77 -16.08 13.62
C ARG A 223 -27.52 -15.21 13.77
N GLN A 224 -26.93 -14.75 12.67
CA GLN A 224 -25.78 -13.81 12.72
C GLN A 224 -26.04 -12.56 13.58
N THR A 225 -27.31 -12.15 13.71
CA THR A 225 -27.75 -11.02 14.52
C THR A 225 -27.76 -11.29 16.03
N GLU A 226 -27.58 -12.53 16.47
CA GLU A 226 -27.67 -12.96 17.87
C GLU A 226 -26.29 -13.20 18.51
N LEU A 227 -25.20 -13.07 17.73
CA LEU A 227 -23.84 -13.06 18.26
C LEU A 227 -23.58 -11.74 18.99
N GLY A 228 -23.43 -11.78 20.32
CA GLY A 228 -22.99 -10.62 21.10
C GLY A 228 -21.61 -10.13 20.68
N ASP A 229 -21.31 -8.85 20.96
CA ASP A 229 -20.10 -8.13 20.50
C ASP A 229 -18.77 -8.90 20.72
N GLY A 230 -18.70 -9.80 21.70
CA GLY A 230 -17.54 -10.65 21.96
C GLY A 230 -17.28 -11.75 20.92
N ALA A 231 -18.32 -12.35 20.31
CA ALA A 231 -18.16 -13.34 19.25
C ALA A 231 -17.94 -12.68 17.87
N VAL A 232 -18.41 -11.44 17.71
CA VAL A 232 -18.05 -10.55 16.61
C VAL A 232 -16.57 -10.15 16.68
N GLY A 233 -15.93 -10.15 17.87
CA GLY A 233 -14.51 -9.86 18.05
C GLY A 233 -13.54 -10.85 17.38
N LEU A 234 -13.85 -12.15 17.39
CA LEU A 234 -13.09 -13.18 16.67
C LEU A 234 -13.21 -13.05 15.15
N LEU A 235 -14.28 -12.42 14.68
CA LEU A 235 -14.48 -12.04 13.28
C LEU A 235 -13.92 -10.65 12.99
N SER A 236 -13.83 -9.75 13.95
CA SER A 236 -13.27 -8.41 13.80
C SER A 236 -11.77 -8.43 13.51
N GLU A 237 -11.04 -9.45 13.96
CA GLU A 237 -9.65 -9.69 13.53
C GLU A 237 -9.55 -10.12 12.06
N TYR A 238 -10.65 -10.59 11.44
CA TYR A 238 -10.72 -11.07 10.05
C TYR A 238 -11.55 -10.21 9.09
N ASP A 239 -12.48 -9.42 9.62
CA ASP A 239 -13.35 -8.48 8.92
C ASP A 239 -13.08 -7.05 9.41
N MET A 240 -11.89 -6.54 9.09
CA MET A 240 -11.56 -5.12 9.26
C MET A 240 -12.21 -4.23 8.18
N SER A 241 -13.31 -4.68 7.56
CA SER A 241 -14.01 -3.94 6.48
C SER A 241 -15.17 -3.06 6.97
N ARG A 242 -15.49 -3.03 8.27
CA ARG A 242 -16.52 -2.12 8.80
C ARG A 242 -15.86 -0.81 9.23
N GLY A 243 -16.03 0.17 8.36
CA GLY A 243 -15.20 1.34 8.28
C GLY A 243 -15.26 2.30 9.46
N TYR A 244 -14.18 3.06 9.57
CA TYR A 244 -14.23 4.48 9.91
C TYR A 244 -13.15 5.19 9.09
N TYR A 245 -13.52 6.32 8.50
CA TYR A 245 -12.74 7.49 8.05
C TYR A 245 -13.26 8.02 6.70
N ASP A 246 -14.08 9.07 6.81
CA ASP A 246 -14.28 10.07 5.77
C ASP A 246 -12.96 10.84 5.60
N ILE A 247 -12.44 10.85 4.36
CA ILE A 247 -11.16 11.47 3.99
C ILE A 247 -11.35 12.97 3.67
N SER A 248 -12.52 13.54 3.99
CA SER A 248 -12.76 14.98 3.96
C SER A 248 -12.74 15.54 5.38
N GLY A 249 -11.74 16.36 5.70
CA GLY A 249 -11.54 16.93 7.05
C GLY A 249 -12.65 17.90 7.50
N ARG A 250 -13.86 17.42 7.79
CA ARG A 250 -14.90 18.16 8.51
C ARG A 250 -15.49 17.30 9.63
N ARG A 251 -15.28 17.72 10.89
CA ARG A 251 -16.01 17.17 12.04
C ARG A 251 -17.31 17.93 12.21
N ASP A 252 -18.44 17.24 12.30
CA ASP A 252 -19.65 17.80 12.93
C ASP A 252 -19.74 17.26 14.36
N TRP A 253 -19.46 18.13 15.33
CA TRP A 253 -19.37 17.82 16.76
C TRP A 253 -20.69 18.02 17.51
N ARG A 254 -21.84 18.05 16.83
CA ARG A 254 -23.14 18.29 17.48
C ARG A 254 -23.95 17.02 17.69
N ARG A 255 -23.56 16.22 18.68
CA ARG A 255 -24.51 15.45 19.53
C ARG A 255 -23.80 14.88 20.75
N GLY A 256 -24.06 15.49 21.91
CA GLY A 256 -23.86 14.85 23.20
C GLY A 256 -22.75 15.40 24.08
N ARG A 257 -22.91 16.60 24.65
CA ARG A 257 -22.84 16.80 26.11
C ARG A 257 -23.25 18.20 26.53
N ARG A 258 -23.70 18.27 27.79
CA ARG A 258 -24.29 19.38 28.52
C ARG A 258 -23.31 20.55 28.69
N ARG A 259 -23.91 21.72 28.93
CA ARG A 259 -23.31 22.99 29.35
C ARG A 259 -22.25 22.81 30.44
N GLU A 260 -21.13 23.52 30.30
CA GLU A 260 -20.43 24.30 31.32
C GLU A 260 -19.25 25.04 30.62
N ASP A 261 -19.43 26.37 30.46
CA ASP A 261 -18.50 27.53 30.56
C ASP A 261 -17.10 27.43 29.90
N GLU A 262 -16.85 28.14 28.80
CA GLU A 262 -16.19 29.48 28.68
C GLU A 262 -14.73 29.57 29.20
N GLU A 263 -13.75 29.60 28.27
CA GLU A 263 -12.80 30.72 28.07
C GLU A 263 -11.78 30.41 26.95
N GLU A 264 -11.65 31.34 26.00
CA GLU A 264 -10.70 31.33 24.88
C GLU A 264 -9.31 31.86 25.31
N GLY A 265 -8.23 31.27 24.78
CA GLY A 265 -6.87 31.81 24.85
C GLY A 265 -5.99 31.35 23.67
N PRO A 266 -5.11 32.21 23.09
CA PRO A 266 -4.43 31.96 21.81
C PRO A 266 -3.17 31.05 21.93
N PRO A 267 -2.65 30.51 20.80
CA PRO A 267 -1.74 29.37 20.80
C PRO A 267 -0.29 29.74 21.10
N LEU A 268 0.34 28.99 22.02
CA LEU A 268 1.76 29.11 22.34
C LEU A 268 2.61 28.15 21.48
N LEU A 269 3.51 28.76 20.70
CA LEU A 269 4.64 28.14 20.02
C LEU A 269 5.48 27.29 20.99
N ILE A 270 5.75 26.04 20.64
CA ILE A 270 6.82 25.25 21.26
C ILE A 270 7.98 25.13 20.26
N LYS A 271 9.10 25.71 20.69
CA LYS A 271 10.43 25.66 20.06
C LYS A 271 10.97 24.23 20.07
N LEU A 272 11.57 23.84 18.95
CA LEU A 272 12.49 22.70 18.85
C LEU A 272 13.70 22.93 19.76
N ALA A 273 14.10 21.90 20.50
CA ALA A 273 15.36 21.86 21.23
C ALA A 273 16.26 20.77 20.63
N HIS A 274 17.52 21.18 20.48
CA HIS A 274 18.75 20.54 20.01
C HIS A 274 18.90 19.02 20.18
#